data_AF-A0A831K9B2-F1
#
_entry.id   AF-A0A831K9B2-F1
#
_cell.length_a   1.000
_cell.length_b   1.000
_cell.length_c   1.000
_cell.angle_alpha   90.00
_cell.angle_beta   90.00
_cell.angle_gamma   90.00
#
_symmetry.space_group_name_H-M   'P 1'
#
loop_
_entity.id
_entity.type
_entity.pdbx_description
1 polymer ?
#
loop_
_entity_poly.entity_id
_entity_poly.type
_entity_poly.pdbx_seq_one_letter_code
_entity_poly.pdbx_strand_id
1 'polypeptide(L)'
;MPMAVNVKTGETILNAIKAEMEGRDFYLAAAQKVRNPLVRRRLLGLADDEMEHRNTLSRLYWAQTGMEPGEAKSENREGVDPDVARMSMENILLLAMENEKNAAKVYDEMAGKADDARARGFLEYLADMERGHYEILSNELDLIKSRPGWENQEIEN
;
A
#
# COMPACT_ATOMS: atom_id res chain seq x y z
N MET A 1 -12.87 30.69 12.59
CA MET A 1 -11.44 30.98 12.82
C MET A 1 -10.65 30.11 11.85
N PRO A 2 -9.68 30.64 11.09
CA PRO A 2 -8.87 29.79 10.23
C PRO A 2 -8.00 28.90 11.14
N MET A 3 -8.23 27.59 11.06
CA MET A 3 -7.39 26.59 11.73
C MET A 3 -5.96 26.78 11.24
N ALA A 4 -5.02 27.03 12.15
CA ALA A 4 -3.61 27.13 11.80
C ALA A 4 -3.18 25.81 11.15
N VAL A 5 -2.90 25.84 9.85
CA VAL A 5 -2.45 24.67 9.09
C VAL A 5 -1.12 24.22 9.70
N ASN A 6 -1.11 23.09 10.40
CA ASN A 6 0.13 22.50 10.90
C ASN A 6 0.88 21.87 9.72
N VAL A 7 1.74 22.66 9.08
CA VAL A 7 2.45 22.32 7.83
C VAL A 7 3.23 21.00 7.94
N LYS A 8 3.76 20.66 9.13
CA LYS A 8 4.44 19.37 9.37
C LYS A 8 3.52 18.15 9.26
N THR A 9 2.28 18.27 9.73
CA THR A 9 1.33 17.15 9.67
C THR A 9 0.74 17.00 8.27
N GLY A 10 0.47 18.11 7.58
CA GLY A 10 0.00 18.09 6.19
C GLY A 10 1.02 17.43 5.25
N GLU A 11 2.30 17.79 5.36
CA GLU A 11 3.38 17.18 4.57
C GLU A 11 3.51 15.67 4.82
N THR A 12 3.34 15.24 6.08
CA THR A 12 3.39 13.81 6.44
C THR A 12 2.26 13.02 5.80
N ILE A 13 1.02 13.53 5.83
CA ILE A 13 -0.12 12.87 5.19
C ILE A 13 0.04 12.87 3.67
N LEU A 14 0.58 13.94 3.08
CA LEU A 14 0.84 13.98 1.63
C LEU A 14 1.88 12.94 1.19
N ASN A 15 2.92 12.72 2.00
CA ASN A 15 3.90 11.67 1.73
C ASN A 15 3.30 10.27 1.89
N ALA A 16 2.44 10.05 2.88
CA ALA A 16 1.68 8.80 3.01
C ALA A 16 0.79 8.56 1.78
N ILE A 17 0.05 9.57 1.30
CA ILE A 17 -0.75 9.48 0.06
C ILE A 17 0.09 9.06 -1.15
N LYS A 18 1.33 9.56 -1.27
CA LYS A 18 2.23 9.15 -2.36
C LYS A 18 2.68 7.69 -2.19
N ALA A 19 3.04 7.30 -0.97
CA ALA A 19 3.44 5.94 -0.66
C ALA A 19 2.34 4.93 -1.01
N GLU A 20 1.07 5.23 -0.69
CA GLU A 20 -0.08 4.41 -1.09
C GLU A 20 -0.20 4.24 -2.61
N MET A 21 0.07 5.31 -3.35
CA MET A 21 0.03 5.24 -4.81
C MET A 21 1.19 4.42 -5.38
N GLU A 22 2.38 4.53 -4.80
CA GLU A 22 3.54 3.73 -5.15
C GLU A 22 3.31 2.24 -4.81
N GLY A 23 2.73 1.94 -3.64
CA GLY A 23 2.33 0.59 -3.22
C GLY A 23 1.31 -0.02 -4.18
N ARG A 24 0.28 0.74 -4.54
CA ARG A 24 -0.71 0.33 -5.56
C ARG A 24 -0.05 -0.06 -6.87
N ASP A 25 0.81 0.80 -7.41
CA ASP A 25 1.45 0.55 -8.69
C ASP A 25 2.43 -0.64 -8.63
N PHE A 26 3.12 -0.77 -7.50
CA PHE A 26 3.95 -1.94 -7.22
C PHE A 26 3.13 -3.23 -7.28
N TYR A 27 1.95 -3.28 -6.64
CA TYR A 27 1.08 -4.46 -6.68
C TYR A 27 0.50 -4.73 -8.07
N LEU A 28 0.12 -3.69 -8.81
CA LEU A 28 -0.32 -3.83 -10.20
C LEU A 28 0.80 -4.39 -11.10
N ALA A 29 2.03 -3.94 -10.90
CA ALA A 29 3.21 -4.44 -11.62
C ALA A 29 3.50 -5.90 -11.26
N ALA A 30 3.44 -6.26 -9.97
CA ALA A 30 3.61 -7.63 -9.50
C ALA A 30 2.53 -8.57 -10.08
N ALA A 31 1.26 -8.13 -10.11
CA ALA A 31 0.14 -8.90 -10.63
C ALA A 31 0.28 -9.24 -12.14
N GLN A 32 1.02 -8.44 -12.91
CA GLN A 32 1.29 -8.73 -14.32
C GLN A 32 2.30 -9.86 -14.54
N LYS A 33 3.08 -10.21 -13.51
CA LYS A 33 4.13 -11.25 -13.60
C LYS A 33 3.65 -12.65 -13.24
N VAL A 34 2.48 -12.76 -12.60
CA VAL A 34 1.94 -14.04 -12.14
C VAL A 34 0.94 -14.60 -13.16
N ARG A 35 0.99 -15.91 -13.37
CA ARG A 35 -0.01 -16.63 -14.18
C ARG A 35 -1.10 -17.25 -13.33
N ASN A 36 -0.75 -17.60 -12.08
CA ASN A 36 -1.71 -18.19 -11.16
C ASN A 36 -2.83 -17.17 -10.84
N PRO A 37 -4.09 -17.48 -11.19
CA PRO A 37 -5.19 -16.54 -11.03
C PRO A 37 -5.51 -16.22 -9.57
N LEU A 38 -5.18 -17.11 -8.62
CA LEU A 38 -5.37 -16.85 -7.19
C LEU A 38 -4.35 -15.84 -6.68
N VAL A 39 -3.07 -16.03 -7.02
CA VAL A 39 -2.00 -15.10 -6.66
C VAL A 39 -2.25 -13.73 -7.30
N ARG A 40 -2.62 -13.72 -8.58
CA ARG A 40 -2.98 -12.51 -9.29
C ARG A 40 -4.12 -11.75 -8.61
N ARG A 41 -5.18 -12.47 -8.22
CA ARG A 41 -6.32 -11.85 -7.54
C ARG A 41 -5.93 -11.26 -6.19
N ARG A 42 -5.06 -11.94 -5.42
CA ARG A 42 -4.56 -11.42 -4.14
C ARG A 42 -3.80 -10.12 -4.33
N LEU A 43 -2.85 -10.08 -5.27
CA LEU A 43 -2.07 -8.86 -5.57
C LEU A 43 -2.95 -7.72 -6.08
N LEU A 44 -3.96 -8.01 -6.90
CA LEU A 44 -4.93 -6.99 -7.34
C LEU A 44 -5.80 -6.48 -6.18
N GLY A 45 -6.18 -7.36 -5.24
CA GLY A 45 -6.91 -6.96 -4.04
C GLY A 45 -6.10 -5.98 -3.19
N LEU A 46 -4.81 -6.29 -2.94
CA LEU A 46 -3.91 -5.37 -2.25
C LEU A 46 -3.84 -4.02 -2.98
N ALA A 47 -3.68 -4.01 -4.30
CA ALA A 47 -3.67 -2.76 -5.08
C ALA A 47 -4.97 -1.93 -4.95
N ASP A 48 -6.12 -2.59 -4.78
CA ASP A 48 -7.40 -1.92 -4.55
C ASP A 48 -7.47 -1.37 -3.12
N ASP A 49 -6.98 -2.10 -2.12
CA ASP A 49 -6.91 -1.67 -0.72
C ASP A 49 -6.04 -0.40 -0.58
N GLU A 50 -4.87 -0.33 -1.22
CA GLU A 50 -4.00 0.87 -1.24
C GLU A 50 -4.73 2.10 -1.84
N MET A 51 -5.62 1.89 -2.82
CA MET A 51 -6.43 2.97 -3.37
C MET A 51 -7.45 3.49 -2.34
N GLU A 52 -8.03 2.60 -1.54
CA GLU A 52 -8.93 2.96 -0.44
C GLU A 52 -8.19 3.69 0.68
N HIS A 53 -6.98 3.25 1.02
CA HIS A 53 -6.08 3.92 1.96
C HIS A 53 -5.76 5.35 1.51
N ARG A 54 -5.33 5.52 0.25
CA ARG A 54 -5.12 6.83 -0.38
C ARG A 54 -6.34 7.73 -0.26
N ASN A 55 -7.55 7.19 -0.47
CA ASN A 55 -8.79 7.96 -0.35
C ASN A 55 -9.08 8.37 1.10
N THR A 56 -8.81 7.50 2.06
CA THR A 56 -8.93 7.79 3.49
C THR A 56 -7.97 8.89 3.91
N LEU A 57 -6.69 8.79 3.52
CA LEU A 57 -5.68 9.81 3.79
C LEU A 57 -5.99 11.14 3.12
N SER A 58 -6.55 11.11 1.91
CA SER A 58 -6.97 12.34 1.21
C SER A 58 -8.06 13.09 1.97
N ARG A 59 -9.02 12.36 2.57
CA ARG A 59 -10.06 12.96 3.44
C ARG A 59 -9.45 13.53 4.72
N LEU A 60 -8.48 12.85 5.33
CA LEU A 60 -7.74 13.35 6.49
C LEU A 60 -6.95 14.62 6.15
N TYR A 61 -6.25 14.62 5.02
CA TYR A 61 -5.49 15.77 4.53
C TYR A 61 -6.39 17.00 4.33
N TRP A 62 -7.52 16.81 3.65
CA TRP A 62 -8.50 17.88 3.43
C TRP A 62 -9.07 18.41 4.74
N ALA A 63 -9.44 17.52 5.67
CA ALA A 63 -9.97 17.91 6.97
C ALA A 63 -8.98 18.76 7.78
N GLN A 64 -7.67 18.54 7.61
CA GLN A 64 -6.63 19.26 8.36
C GLN A 64 -6.16 20.55 7.67
N THR A 65 -6.11 20.56 6.34
CA THR A 65 -5.50 21.66 5.56
C THR A 65 -6.52 22.54 4.85
N GLY A 66 -7.74 22.03 4.63
CA GLY A 66 -8.74 22.66 3.76
C GLY A 66 -8.39 22.62 2.27
N MET A 67 -7.33 21.89 1.90
CA MET A 67 -6.84 21.77 0.53
C MET A 67 -7.04 20.34 0.04
N GLU A 68 -7.34 20.19 -1.25
CA GLU A 68 -7.20 18.88 -1.88
C GLU A 68 -5.72 18.49 -1.92
N PRO A 69 -5.38 17.23 -1.62
CA PRO A 69 -4.05 16.74 -1.96
C PRO A 69 -3.94 16.86 -3.47
N GLY A 70 -2.96 17.64 -3.95
CA GLY A 70 -2.73 17.83 -5.39
C GLY A 70 -2.65 16.48 -6.11
N GLU A 71 -2.81 16.47 -7.44
CA GLU A 71 -2.67 15.24 -8.21
C GLU A 71 -1.27 14.65 -7.98
N ALA A 72 -1.15 13.75 -7.01
CA ALA A 72 -0.06 12.78 -6.94
C ALA A 72 -0.30 11.89 -8.15
N LYS A 73 0.15 12.34 -9.32
CA LYS A 73 0.21 11.44 -10.47
C LYS A 73 1.32 10.48 -10.11
N SER A 74 0.96 9.22 -9.92
CA SER A 74 1.88 8.16 -10.31
C SER A 74 2.34 8.47 -11.73
N GLU A 75 3.64 8.69 -11.90
CA GLU A 75 4.24 8.95 -13.20
C GLU A 75 4.29 7.66 -14.07
N ASN A 76 4.00 6.49 -13.49
CA ASN A 76 4.08 5.20 -14.16
C ASN A 76 2.70 4.65 -14.53
N ARG A 77 2.07 5.23 -15.56
CA ARG A 77 0.81 4.68 -16.13
C ARG A 77 1.00 3.67 -17.25
N GLU A 78 2.22 3.43 -17.73
CA GLU A 78 2.48 2.51 -18.84
C GLU A 78 3.78 1.70 -18.63
N GLY A 79 3.63 0.47 -18.14
CA GLY A 79 4.72 -0.51 -18.03
C GLY A 79 4.88 -1.10 -16.63
N VAL A 80 5.34 -2.34 -16.57
CA VAL A 80 5.86 -2.93 -15.32
C VAL A 80 7.09 -2.10 -14.94
N ASP A 81 7.16 -1.63 -13.70
CA ASP A 81 8.37 -1.01 -13.16
C ASP A 81 9.59 -1.87 -13.53
N PRO A 82 10.61 -1.33 -14.25
CA PRO A 82 11.75 -2.11 -14.71
C PRO A 82 12.46 -2.91 -13.61
N ASP A 83 12.41 -2.42 -12.38
CA ASP A 83 13.01 -3.10 -11.23
C ASP A 83 12.13 -4.28 -10.80
N VAL A 84 10.82 -4.10 -10.67
CA VAL A 84 9.86 -5.19 -10.43
C VAL A 84 9.92 -6.24 -11.55
N ALA A 85 10.07 -5.80 -12.81
CA ALA A 85 10.15 -6.67 -13.98
C ALA A 85 11.33 -7.65 -13.91
N ARG A 86 12.45 -7.27 -13.29
CA ARG A 86 13.67 -8.09 -13.17
C ARG A 86 13.72 -8.95 -11.90
N MET A 87 12.91 -8.65 -10.89
CA MET A 87 12.89 -9.39 -9.62
C MET A 87 12.21 -10.77 -9.73
N SER A 88 12.65 -11.73 -8.91
CA SER A 88 11.90 -12.98 -8.68
C SER A 88 10.61 -12.69 -7.89
N MET A 89 9.63 -13.59 -7.96
CA MET A 89 8.41 -13.45 -7.15
C MET A 89 8.71 -13.47 -5.65
N GLU A 90 9.67 -14.29 -5.22
CA GLU A 90 10.16 -14.29 -3.83
C GLU A 90 10.68 -12.91 -3.40
N ASN A 91 11.51 -12.26 -4.22
CA ASN A 91 12.04 -10.94 -3.87
C ASN A 91 10.96 -9.86 -3.91
N ILE A 92 9.98 -9.97 -4.82
CA ILE A 92 8.82 -9.07 -4.87
C ILE A 92 8.03 -9.17 -3.56
N LEU A 93 7.72 -10.39 -3.10
CA LEU A 93 6.98 -10.59 -1.85
C LEU A 93 7.75 -10.12 -0.62
N LEU A 94 9.07 -10.35 -0.57
CA LEU A 94 9.91 -9.86 0.52
C LEU A 94 9.94 -8.33 0.60
N LEU A 95 10.05 -7.66 -0.55
CA LEU A 95 9.99 -6.20 -0.62
C LEU A 95 8.61 -5.67 -0.25
N ALA A 96 7.54 -6.32 -0.73
CA ALA A 96 6.17 -5.99 -0.36
C ALA A 96 5.97 -6.05 1.17
N MET A 97 6.39 -7.15 1.80
CA MET A 97 6.32 -7.32 3.25
C MET A 97 7.10 -6.23 4.01
N GLU A 98 8.26 -5.81 3.51
CA GLU A 98 9.00 -4.69 4.11
C GLU A 98 8.25 -3.37 3.97
N ASN A 99 7.66 -3.10 2.81
CA ASN A 99 6.83 -1.92 2.58
C ASN A 99 5.62 -1.88 3.52
N GLU A 100 4.87 -2.97 3.62
CA GLU A 100 3.71 -3.10 4.52
C GLU A 100 4.09 -2.85 5.98
N LYS A 101 5.18 -3.48 6.42
CA LYS A 101 5.68 -3.29 7.79
C LYS A 101 6.08 -1.84 8.07
N ASN A 102 6.69 -1.17 7.09
CA ASN A 102 7.07 0.23 7.21
C ASN A 102 5.83 1.14 7.20
N ALA A 103 4.85 0.88 6.35
CA ALA A 103 3.57 1.60 6.30
C ALA A 103 2.81 1.49 7.62
N ALA A 104 2.66 0.28 8.17
CA ALA A 104 2.04 0.05 9.48
C ALA A 104 2.69 0.90 10.58
N LYS A 105 4.02 0.94 10.61
CA LYS A 105 4.79 1.73 11.58
C LYS A 105 4.57 3.23 11.39
N VAL A 106 4.54 3.73 10.14
CA VAL A 106 4.25 5.13 9.85
C VAL A 106 2.87 5.50 10.38
N TYR A 107 1.87 4.66 10.15
CA TYR A 107 0.51 4.92 10.63
C TYR A 107 0.38 4.89 12.15
N ASP A 108 1.04 3.95 12.84
CA ASP A 108 1.14 3.97 14.31
C ASP A 108 1.74 5.29 14.82
N GLU A 109 2.84 5.72 14.21
CA GLU A 109 3.53 6.94 14.61
C GLU A 109 2.66 8.19 14.35
N MET A 110 1.89 8.21 13.27
CA MET A 110 0.94 9.27 12.98
C MET A 110 -0.22 9.26 13.99
N ALA A 111 -0.77 8.08 14.30
CA ALA A 111 -1.84 7.91 15.28
C ALA A 111 -1.42 8.39 16.67
N GLY A 112 -0.21 8.03 17.12
CA GLY A 112 0.35 8.46 18.40
C GLY A 112 0.58 9.97 18.51
N LYS A 113 0.66 10.68 17.38
CA LYS A 113 0.82 12.15 17.30
C LYS A 113 -0.49 12.88 16.97
N ALA A 114 -1.58 12.15 16.72
CA ALA A 114 -2.86 12.74 16.35
C ALA A 114 -3.62 13.26 17.57
N ASP A 115 -4.00 14.53 17.58
CA ASP A 115 -4.81 15.14 18.65
C ASP A 115 -6.31 14.82 18.50
N ASP A 116 -6.81 14.72 17.27
CA ASP A 116 -8.21 14.39 16.98
C ASP A 116 -8.43 12.86 17.07
N ALA A 117 -9.41 12.45 17.90
CA ALA A 117 -9.68 11.05 18.15
C ALA A 117 -10.18 10.28 16.91
N ARG A 118 -10.86 10.94 15.97
CA ARG A 118 -11.31 10.30 14.73
C ARG A 118 -10.13 10.09 13.78
N ALA A 119 -9.27 11.09 13.62
CA ALA A 119 -8.04 10.96 12.84
C ALA A 119 -7.14 9.85 13.40
N ARG A 120 -6.99 9.78 14.74
CA ARG A 120 -6.28 8.69 15.40
C ARG A 120 -6.85 7.32 15.05
N GLY A 121 -8.17 7.14 15.21
CA GLY A 121 -8.82 5.87 14.90
C GLY A 121 -8.70 5.44 13.44
N PHE A 122 -8.74 6.38 12.49
CA PHE A 122 -8.50 6.06 11.07
C PHE A 122 -7.05 5.63 10.81
N LEU A 123 -6.07 6.27 11.46
CA LEU A 123 -4.67 5.90 11.33
C LEU A 123 -4.37 4.55 11.98
N GLU A 124 -4.95 4.25 13.14
CA GLU A 124 -4.86 2.93 13.78
C GLU A 124 -5.46 1.84 12.88
N TYR A 125 -6.61 2.12 12.24
CA TYR A 125 -7.22 1.23 11.27
C TYR A 125 -6.30 0.95 10.07
N LEU A 126 -5.67 1.98 9.49
CA LEU A 126 -4.71 1.79 8.40
C LEU A 126 -3.53 0.93 8.85
N ALA A 127 -2.97 1.20 10.04
CA ALA A 127 -1.89 0.40 10.59
C ALA A 127 -2.26 -1.10 10.72
N ASP A 128 -3.49 -1.40 11.14
CA ASP A 128 -4.00 -2.76 11.24
C ASP A 128 -4.20 -3.43 9.87
N MET A 129 -4.64 -2.67 8.85
CA MET A 129 -4.76 -3.15 7.48
C MET A 129 -3.40 -3.56 6.92
N GLU A 130 -2.36 -2.73 7.05
CA GLU A 130 -1.01 -3.06 6.54
C GLU A 130 -0.39 -4.27 7.26
N ARG A 131 -0.69 -4.46 8.55
CA ARG A 131 -0.31 -5.70 9.24
C ARG A 131 -1.05 -6.91 8.66
N GLY A 132 -2.32 -6.77 8.30
CA GLY A 132 -3.07 -7.80 7.60
C GLY A 132 -2.46 -8.14 6.23
N HIS A 133 -2.08 -7.12 5.46
CA HIS A 133 -1.39 -7.27 4.18
C HIS A 133 -0.06 -8.02 4.33
N TYR A 134 0.74 -7.65 5.34
CA TYR A 134 1.97 -8.36 5.69
C TYR A 134 1.74 -9.86 5.89
N GLU A 135 0.72 -10.24 6.66
CA GLU A 135 0.40 -11.65 6.90
C GLU A 135 -0.06 -12.37 5.63
N ILE A 136 -0.84 -11.72 4.76
CA ILE A 136 -1.24 -12.27 3.46
C ILE A 136 0.00 -12.57 2.60
N LEU A 137 0.94 -11.62 2.53
CA LEU A 137 2.17 -11.75 1.75
C LEU A 137 3.12 -12.79 2.33
N SER A 138 3.24 -12.86 3.66
CA SER A 138 4.05 -13.88 4.33
C SER A 138 3.54 -15.28 4.01
N ASN A 139 2.22 -15.49 4.05
CA ASN A 139 1.61 -16.77 3.70
C ASN A 139 1.83 -17.13 2.22
N GLU A 140 1.77 -16.16 1.31
CA GLU A 140 2.06 -16.37 -0.11
C GLU A 140 3.54 -16.75 -0.32
N LEU A 141 4.46 -16.09 0.39
CA LEU A 141 5.89 -16.36 0.34
C LEU A 141 6.21 -17.79 0.79
N ASP A 142 5.60 -18.23 1.90
CA ASP A 142 5.75 -19.60 2.39
C ASP A 142 5.21 -20.63 1.38
N LEU A 143 4.14 -20.27 0.66
CA LEU A 143 3.58 -21.14 -0.37
C LEU A 143 4.52 -21.28 -1.57
N ILE A 144 5.09 -20.17 -2.07
CA ILE A 144 6.05 -20.21 -3.18
C ILE A 144 7.34 -20.96 -2.79
N LYS A 145 7.82 -20.77 -1.55
CA LYS A 145 8.99 -21.50 -1.04
C LYS A 145 8.76 -23.00 -0.90
N SER A 146 7.57 -23.39 -0.42
CA SER A 146 7.21 -24.81 -0.26
C SER A 146 6.80 -25.47 -1.58
N ARG A 147 6.37 -24.68 -2.58
CA ARG A 147 5.93 -25.14 -3.91
C ARG A 147 6.52 -24.24 -5.01
N PRO A 148 7.79 -24.43 -5.38
CA PRO A 148 8.43 -23.64 -6.43
C PRO A 148 7.62 -23.64 -7.74
N GLY A 149 7.34 -22.46 -8.28
CA GLY A 149 6.56 -22.28 -9.50
C GLY A 149 5.04 -22.23 -9.29
N TRP A 150 4.56 -22.26 -8.04
CA TRP A 150 3.14 -22.06 -7.69
C TRP A 150 2.52 -20.82 -8.37
N GLU A 151 3.26 -19.71 -8.42
CA GLU A 151 2.87 -18.44 -9.02
C GLU A 151 2.67 -18.50 -10.55
N ASN A 152 3.18 -19.56 -11.17
CA ASN A 152 3.09 -19.83 -12.61
C ASN A 152 2.09 -20.94 -12.96
N GLN A 153 1.44 -21.56 -11.97
CA GLN A 153 0.45 -22.62 -12.21
C GLN A 153 -0.85 -22.03 -12.73
N GLU A 154 -1.26 -22.43 -13.92
CA GLU A 154 -2.60 -22.18 -14.43
C GLU A 154 -3.55 -23.18 -13.77
N ILE A 155 -4.66 -22.69 -13.21
CA ILE A 155 -5.68 -23.57 -12.65
C ILE A 155 -6.56 -24.01 -13.84
N GLU A 156 -6.39 -25.26 -14.27
CA GLU A 156 -7.33 -25.89 -15.20
C GLU A 156 -8.70 -26.00 -14.51
N ASN A 157 -9.74 -25.51 -15.20
CA ASN A 157 -11.14 -25.65 -14.79
C ASN A 157 -11.63 -27.09 -15.00
#